data_AF-A0AA39TKE2-F1
#
_entry.id   AF-A0AA39TKE2-F1
#
_cell.length_a   1.000
_cell.length_b   1.000
_cell.length_c   1.000
_cell.angle_alpha   90.00
_cell.angle_beta   90.00
_cell.angle_gamma   90.00
#
_symmetry.space_group_name_H-M   'P 1'
#
loop_
_entity.id
_entity.type
_entity.pdbx_description
1 polymer ?
#
loop_
_entity_poly.entity_id
_entity_poly.type
_entity_poly.pdbx_seq_one_letter_code
_entity_poly.pdbx_strand_id
1 'polypeptide(L)'
;TTEVFRILPVPTNIQVLSTMTQFNVADPPKKFQYLARKQDTRFAVLTVHTLEKKHLFSDCMLNEPSFTAAHNSDPIWLDAVKIWNHHANGETIFYKLIEHLKTFYSTWRKNMNAKHTMIATYNARKPI
;
A
#
# COMPACT_ATOMS: atom_id res chain seq x y z
N THR A 1 7.35 -9.89 -33.32
CA THR A 1 6.91 -8.81 -32.41
C THR A 1 7.52 -9.07 -31.05
N THR A 2 8.62 -8.40 -30.73
CA THR A 2 9.31 -8.54 -29.44
C THR A 2 8.64 -7.62 -28.42
N GLU A 3 7.71 -8.19 -27.66
CA GLU A 3 7.09 -7.52 -26.51
C GLU A 3 8.15 -7.34 -25.43
N VAL A 4 8.80 -6.17 -25.42
CA VAL A 4 9.74 -5.83 -24.36
C VAL A 4 8.92 -5.34 -23.18
N PHE A 5 8.76 -6.19 -22.16
CA PHE A 5 8.22 -5.82 -20.85
C PHE A 5 9.12 -4.75 -20.19
N ARG A 6 9.01 -3.49 -20.65
CA ARG A 6 9.73 -2.36 -20.07
C ARG A 6 8.98 -1.95 -18.81
N ILE A 7 9.68 -2.00 -17.68
CA ILE A 7 9.25 -1.30 -16.47
C ILE A 7 9.22 0.18 -16.82
N LEU A 8 8.02 0.76 -16.85
CA LEU A 8 7.83 2.17 -17.17
C LEU A 8 8.20 3.05 -15.97
N PRO A 9 8.85 4.19 -16.20
CA PRO A 9 9.09 5.17 -15.14
C PRO A 9 7.75 5.68 -14.61
N VAL A 10 7.69 5.93 -13.30
CA VAL A 10 6.49 6.50 -12.69
C VAL A 10 6.41 7.97 -13.13
N PRO A 11 5.29 8.42 -13.73
CA PRO A 11 5.12 9.80 -14.15
C PRO A 11 5.36 10.80 -13.01
N THR A 12 6.07 11.90 -13.28
CA THR A 12 6.47 12.90 -12.27
C THR A 12 5.28 13.48 -11.51
N ASN A 13 4.15 13.70 -12.18
CA ASN A 13 2.91 14.14 -11.53
C ASN A 13 2.43 13.15 -10.45
N ILE A 14 2.54 11.85 -10.70
CA ILE A 14 2.17 10.80 -9.75
C ILE A 14 3.20 10.72 -8.61
N GLN A 15 4.48 10.93 -8.90
CA GLN A 15 5.52 10.98 -7.88
C GLN A 15 5.26 12.12 -6.89
N VAL A 16 4.98 13.33 -7.39
CA VAL A 16 4.70 14.51 -6.56
C VAL A 16 3.43 14.32 -5.74
N LEU A 17 2.34 13.83 -6.37
CA LEU A 17 1.07 13.57 -5.68
C LEU A 17 1.20 12.53 -4.57
N SER A 18 2.09 11.55 -4.77
CA SER A 18 2.31 10.44 -3.83
C SER A 18 3.49 10.69 -2.88
N THR A 19 4.05 11.91 -2.84
CA THR A 19 5.25 12.27 -2.06
C THR A 19 6.41 11.26 -2.23
N MET A 20 6.58 10.74 -3.45
CA MET A 20 7.70 9.87 -3.79
C MET A 20 8.89 10.72 -4.18
N THR A 21 10.06 10.39 -3.64
CA THR A 21 11.31 11.05 -4.01
C THR A 21 11.92 10.37 -5.24
N GLN A 22 12.62 11.13 -6.08
CA GLN A 22 13.37 10.60 -7.21
C GLN A 22 14.53 9.71 -6.77
N PHE A 23 14.97 8.83 -7.66
CA PHE A 23 16.11 7.96 -7.42
C PHE A 23 17.40 8.77 -7.24
N ASN A 24 18.12 8.54 -6.13
CA ASN A 24 19.43 9.13 -5.89
C ASN A 24 20.50 8.03 -5.92
N VAL A 25 21.53 8.21 -6.75
CA VAL A 25 22.66 7.28 -6.89
C VAL A 25 23.50 7.21 -5.60
N ALA A 26 23.47 8.25 -4.78
CA ALA A 26 24.19 8.31 -3.50
C ALA A 26 23.52 7.52 -2.36
N ASP A 27 22.28 7.07 -2.54
CA ASP A 27 21.61 6.24 -1.52
C ASP A 27 22.25 4.84 -1.44
N PRO A 28 22.32 4.24 -0.24
CA PRO A 28 22.86 2.90 -0.05
C PRO A 28 22.10 1.87 -0.90
N PRO A 29 22.76 0.79 -1.36
CA PRO A 29 22.12 -0.23 -2.18
C PRO A 29 21.01 -0.93 -1.40
N LYS A 30 19.77 -0.77 -1.87
CA LYS A 30 18.57 -1.37 -1.25
C LYS A 30 18.09 -2.59 -2.01
N LYS A 31 17.32 -3.42 -1.30
CA LYS A 31 16.56 -4.52 -1.89
C LYS A 31 15.65 -3.93 -2.98
N PHE A 32 15.82 -4.35 -4.23
CA PHE A 32 15.13 -3.84 -5.42
C PHE A 32 15.59 -2.48 -6.00
N GLN A 33 16.85 -2.07 -5.75
CA GLN A 33 17.44 -0.87 -6.38
C GLN A 33 17.31 -0.85 -7.92
N TYR A 34 17.42 -2.00 -8.58
CA TYR A 34 17.24 -2.10 -10.04
C TYR A 34 15.84 -1.65 -10.49
N LEU A 35 14.80 -2.04 -9.75
CA LEU A 35 13.42 -1.64 -10.04
C LEU A 35 13.21 -0.15 -9.74
N ALA A 36 13.71 0.32 -8.60
CA ALA A 36 13.67 1.73 -8.21
C ALA A 36 14.30 2.64 -9.28
N ARG A 37 15.47 2.26 -9.79
CA ARG A 37 16.16 2.95 -10.90
C ARG A 37 15.36 2.95 -12.20
N LYS A 38 14.67 1.85 -12.52
CA LYS A 38 13.82 1.77 -13.73
C LYS A 38 12.51 2.57 -13.58
N GLN A 39 12.02 2.70 -12.35
CA GLN A 39 10.81 3.44 -12.00
C GLN A 39 11.08 4.94 -11.77
N ASP A 40 12.35 5.34 -11.72
CA ASP A 40 12.82 6.68 -11.36
C ASP A 40 12.35 7.14 -9.97
N THR A 41 12.31 6.20 -9.02
CA THR A 41 11.88 6.46 -7.64
C THR A 41 12.97 6.04 -6.65
N ARG A 42 13.03 6.70 -5.49
CA ARG A 42 14.00 6.41 -4.41
C ARG A 42 13.88 4.98 -3.90
N PHE A 43 12.64 4.51 -3.73
CA PHE A 43 12.31 3.13 -3.37
C PHE A 43 11.48 2.48 -4.47
N ALA A 44 11.60 1.17 -4.63
CA ALA A 44 10.80 0.44 -5.61
C ALA A 44 9.30 0.52 -5.25
N VAL A 45 8.45 0.69 -6.25
CA VAL A 45 7.00 0.57 -6.11
C VAL A 45 6.65 -0.91 -6.30
N LEU A 46 6.23 -1.57 -5.22
CA LEU A 46 5.94 -3.01 -5.21
C LEU A 46 4.53 -3.30 -4.73
N THR A 47 3.82 -4.17 -5.45
CA THR A 47 2.53 -4.72 -5.01
C THR A 47 2.66 -5.75 -3.89
N VAL A 48 3.83 -6.40 -3.75
CA VAL A 48 4.10 -7.48 -2.78
C VAL A 48 3.62 -7.14 -1.37
N HIS A 49 2.86 -8.05 -0.77
CA HIS A 49 2.26 -7.90 0.56
C HIS A 49 3.11 -8.61 1.62
N THR A 50 4.08 -7.89 2.22
CA THR A 50 4.83 -8.37 3.38
C THR A 50 4.00 -8.24 4.66
N LEU A 51 4.34 -9.01 5.70
CA LEU A 51 3.64 -8.99 6.98
C LEU A 51 3.67 -7.59 7.63
N GLU A 52 4.83 -6.92 7.57
CA GLU A 52 4.99 -5.55 8.07
C GLU A 52 4.08 -4.55 7.37
N LYS A 53 3.85 -4.70 6.05
CA LYS A 53 2.88 -3.85 5.33
C LYS A 53 1.46 -4.06 5.83
N LYS A 54 1.09 -5.30 6.18
CA LYS A 54 -0.23 -5.58 6.76
C LYS A 54 -0.37 -4.94 8.14
N HIS A 55 0.69 -4.98 8.95
CA HIS A 55 0.74 -4.33 10.25
C HIS A 55 0.58 -2.82 10.12
N LEU A 56 1.42 -2.17 9.29
CA LEU A 56 1.34 -0.74 9.01
C LEU A 56 -0.05 -0.33 8.52
N PHE A 57 -0.65 -1.10 7.60
CA PHE A 57 -2.00 -0.79 7.13
C PHE A 57 -3.05 -0.90 8.24
N SER A 58 -2.93 -1.91 9.10
CA SER A 58 -3.82 -2.07 10.25
C SER A 58 -3.65 -0.91 11.23
N ASP A 59 -2.41 -0.48 11.48
CA ASP A 59 -2.11 0.65 12.35
C ASP A 59 -2.65 1.96 11.78
N CYS A 60 -2.47 2.20 10.47
CA CYS A 60 -3.05 3.34 9.78
C CYS A 60 -4.58 3.31 9.87
N MET A 61 -5.23 2.15 9.71
CA MET A 61 -6.68 2.04 9.85
C MET A 61 -7.21 2.38 11.25
N LEU A 62 -6.41 2.14 12.29
CA LEU A 62 -6.78 2.39 13.67
C LEU A 62 -6.47 3.83 14.13
N ASN A 63 -5.35 4.37 13.67
CA ASN A 63 -4.80 5.63 14.19
C ASN A 63 -4.97 6.83 13.24
N GLU A 64 -5.13 6.60 11.94
CA GLU A 64 -5.12 7.68 10.95
C GLU A 64 -6.53 7.99 10.43
N PRO A 65 -7.08 9.19 10.71
CA PRO A 65 -8.41 9.57 10.25
C PRO A 65 -8.54 9.61 8.72
N SER A 66 -7.42 9.78 8.01
CA SER A 66 -7.33 9.73 6.55
C SER A 66 -7.67 8.35 5.97
N PHE A 67 -7.43 7.29 6.74
CA PHE A 67 -7.76 5.89 6.40
C PHE A 67 -9.12 5.46 6.94
N THR A 68 -9.56 6.05 8.05
CA THR A 68 -10.80 5.72 8.75
C THR A 68 -11.93 6.70 8.44
N ALA A 69 -11.93 7.30 7.23
CA ALA A 69 -12.95 8.26 6.82
C ALA A 69 -14.34 7.75 7.22
N ALA A 70 -15.12 8.65 7.85
CA ALA A 70 -16.35 8.37 8.59
C ALA A 70 -17.20 7.26 7.96
N HIS A 71 -17.92 6.50 8.79
CA HIS A 71 -18.65 5.23 8.56
C HIS A 71 -19.23 4.88 7.15
N ASN A 72 -19.38 5.83 6.22
CA ASN A 72 -19.87 5.67 4.85
C ASN A 72 -19.08 6.43 3.75
N SER A 73 -17.92 7.02 4.03
CA SER A 73 -17.09 7.71 3.03
C SER A 73 -15.81 6.95 2.73
N ASP A 74 -15.41 6.91 1.47
CA ASP A 74 -14.11 6.36 1.09
C ASP A 74 -12.96 7.14 1.77
N PRO A 75 -11.86 6.46 2.14
CA PRO A 75 -10.63 7.11 2.62
C PRO A 75 -10.17 8.22 1.67
N ILE A 76 -9.54 9.25 2.23
CA ILE A 76 -8.89 10.29 1.42
C ILE A 76 -7.60 9.69 0.87
N TRP A 77 -7.71 8.96 -0.25
CA TRP A 77 -6.63 8.14 -0.80
C TRP A 77 -5.35 8.92 -1.10
N LEU A 78 -5.49 10.19 -1.49
CA LEU A 78 -4.35 11.07 -1.73
C LEU A 78 -3.52 11.25 -0.45
N ASP A 79 -4.15 11.54 0.67
CA ASP A 79 -3.44 11.76 1.94
C ASP A 79 -3.00 10.45 2.57
N ALA A 80 -3.80 9.39 2.44
CA ALA A 80 -3.44 8.03 2.84
C ALA A 80 -2.15 7.54 2.16
N VAL A 81 -1.99 7.81 0.86
CA VAL A 81 -0.76 7.48 0.11
C VAL A 81 0.43 8.29 0.59
N LYS A 82 0.26 9.58 0.91
CA LYS A 82 1.34 10.41 1.42
C LYS A 82 1.86 9.88 2.77
N ILE A 83 0.94 9.60 3.69
CA ILE A 83 1.27 9.02 4.99
C ILE A 83 1.98 7.68 4.80
N TRP A 84 1.43 6.80 3.95
CA TRP A 84 2.06 5.52 3.66
C TRP A 84 3.49 5.66 3.13
N ASN A 85 3.67 6.52 2.12
CA ASN A 85 4.96 6.71 1.47
C ASN A 85 5.97 7.43 2.39
N HIS A 86 5.50 8.19 3.38
CA HIS A 86 6.35 8.72 4.45
C HIS A 86 6.98 7.61 5.31
N HIS A 87 6.24 6.53 5.57
CA HIS A 87 6.74 5.36 6.29
C HIS A 87 7.55 4.38 5.42
N ALA A 88 7.74 4.67 4.13
CA ALA A 88 8.49 3.79 3.25
C ALA A 88 10.00 3.82 3.55
N ASN A 89 10.59 2.65 3.76
CA ASN A 89 12.01 2.48 4.06
C ASN A 89 12.79 1.81 2.92
N GLY A 90 12.12 1.22 1.93
CA GLY A 90 12.72 0.54 0.80
C GLY A 90 13.30 -0.85 1.11
N GLU A 91 13.04 -1.40 2.30
CA GLU A 91 13.47 -2.74 2.70
C GLU A 91 12.29 -3.65 2.99
N THR A 92 11.39 -3.19 3.85
CA THR A 92 10.18 -3.91 4.26
C THR A 92 8.91 -3.21 3.83
N ILE A 93 8.92 -1.87 3.88
CA ILE A 93 7.85 -0.98 3.43
C ILE A 93 8.34 -0.26 2.17
N PHE A 94 7.58 -0.44 1.10
CA PHE A 94 7.88 0.07 -0.23
C PHE A 94 6.83 1.09 -0.63
N TYR A 95 7.16 1.94 -1.60
CA TYR A 95 6.22 2.90 -2.13
C TYR A 95 4.97 2.22 -2.68
N LYS A 96 3.82 2.86 -2.43
CA LYS A 96 2.52 2.43 -2.92
C LYS A 96 1.86 3.57 -3.68
N LEU A 97 1.05 3.17 -4.64
CA LEU A 97 0.18 4.05 -5.41
C LEU A 97 -1.23 3.98 -4.82
N ILE A 98 -2.04 4.99 -5.16
CA ILE A 98 -3.46 5.05 -4.81
C ILE A 98 -4.17 3.74 -5.15
N GLU A 99 -3.97 3.24 -6.38
CA GLU A 99 -4.63 2.01 -6.86
C GLU A 99 -4.21 0.76 -6.08
N HIS A 100 -2.96 0.72 -5.61
CA HIS A 100 -2.49 -0.38 -4.75
C HIS A 100 -3.18 -0.35 -3.39
N LEU A 101 -3.35 0.85 -2.81
CA LEU A 101 -4.03 1.04 -1.52
C LEU A 101 -5.53 0.75 -1.61
N LYS A 102 -6.20 1.19 -2.68
CA LYS A 102 -7.62 0.84 -2.96
C LYS A 102 -7.83 -0.67 -3.09
N THR A 103 -6.97 -1.34 -3.86
CA THR A 103 -7.04 -2.80 -4.04
C THR A 103 -6.82 -3.54 -2.71
N PHE A 104 -5.86 -3.06 -1.92
CA PHE A 104 -5.57 -3.61 -0.61
C PHE A 104 -6.74 -3.42 0.35
N TYR A 105 -7.35 -2.22 0.38
CA TYR A 105 -8.53 -1.93 1.18
C TYR A 105 -9.72 -2.82 0.82
N SER A 106 -10.01 -2.99 -0.47
CA SER A 106 -11.08 -3.88 -0.93
C SER A 106 -10.87 -5.31 -0.44
N THR A 107 -9.63 -5.81 -0.53
CA THR A 107 -9.26 -7.14 -0.05
C THR A 107 -9.36 -7.24 1.48
N TRP A 108 -8.90 -6.23 2.20
CA TRP A 108 -8.99 -6.15 3.65
C TRP A 108 -10.45 -6.14 4.12
N ARG A 109 -11.31 -5.33 3.50
CA ARG A 109 -12.75 -5.25 3.81
C ARG A 109 -13.46 -6.58 3.56
N LYS A 110 -13.15 -7.26 2.45
CA LYS A 110 -13.66 -8.63 2.19
C LYS A 110 -13.24 -9.61 3.28
N ASN A 111 -11.97 -9.57 3.68
CA ASN A 111 -11.47 -10.42 4.76
C ASN A 111 -12.12 -10.10 6.11
N MET A 112 -12.37 -8.83 6.42
CA MET A 112 -13.10 -8.42 7.63
C MET A 112 -14.54 -8.91 7.61
N ASN A 113 -15.26 -8.73 6.50
CA ASN A 113 -16.61 -9.25 6.34
C ASN A 113 -16.68 -10.77 6.48
N ALA A 114 -15.69 -11.49 5.92
CA ALA A 114 -15.58 -12.94 6.07
C ALA A 114 -15.36 -13.35 7.53
N LYS A 115 -14.46 -12.66 8.26
CA LYS A 115 -14.26 -12.91 9.71
C LYS A 115 -15.52 -12.61 10.52
N HIS A 116 -16.21 -11.50 10.25
CA HIS A 116 -17.47 -11.16 10.92
C HIS A 116 -18.54 -12.22 10.68
N THR A 117 -18.66 -12.70 9.43
CA THR A 117 -19.59 -13.78 9.07
C THR A 117 -19.24 -15.08 9.81
N MET A 118 -17.95 -15.42 9.88
CA MET A 118 -17.48 -16.61 10.60
C MET A 118 -17.80 -16.52 12.10
N ILE A 119 -17.54 -15.38 12.75
CA ILE A 119 -17.87 -15.15 14.17
C ILE A 119 -19.38 -15.24 14.38
N ALA A 120 -20.19 -14.63 13.51
CA ALA A 120 -21.64 -14.67 13.59
C ALA A 120 -22.15 -16.12 13.50
N THR A 121 -21.64 -16.91 12.55
CA THR A 121 -22.02 -18.33 12.41
C THR A 121 -21.51 -19.20 13.56
N TYR A 122 -20.34 -18.91 14.13
CA TYR A 122 -19.81 -19.60 15.30
C TYR A 122 -20.68 -19.35 16.54
N ASN A 123 -21.06 -18.10 16.78
CA ASN A 123 -21.95 -17.73 17.89
C ASN A 123 -23.34 -18.35 17.72
N ALA A 124 -23.86 -18.44 16.50
CA ALA A 124 -25.12 -19.10 16.20
C ALA A 124 -25.10 -20.63 16.37
N ARG A 125 -23.90 -21.25 16.44
CA ARG A 125 -23.71 -22.71 16.56
C ARG A 125 -23.38 -23.16 17.98
N LYS A 126 -23.30 -22.27 18.97
CA LYS A 126 -23.18 -22.67 20.37
C LYS A 126 -24.55 -23.18 20.86
N PRO A 127 -24.67 -24.44 21.29
CA PRO A 127 -25.88 -24.92 21.95
C PRO A 127 -26.02 -24.21 23.31
N ILE A 128 -27.28 -23.98 23.69
CA ILE A 128 -27.73 -23.34 24.93
C ILE A 128 -27.36 -24.22 26.13
#